data_AF-A0A6N8JCG5-F1
#
_entry.id   AF-A0A6N8JCG5-F1
#
_cell.length_a   1.000
_cell.length_b   1.000
_cell.length_c   1.000
_cell.angle_alpha   90.00
_cell.angle_beta   90.00
_cell.angle_gamma   90.00
#
_symmetry.space_group_name_H-M   'P 1'
#
loop_
_entity.id
_entity.type
_entity.pdbx_description
1 polymer ?
#
loop_
_entity_poly.entity_id
_entity_poly.type
_entity_poly.pdbx_seq_one_letter_code
_entity_poly.pdbx_strand_id
1 'polypeptide(L)' 'MGNQILTEYIQQVHADCKNIYVSPTITMVLNKRGIKISRPRVARLMRKAKLRSIVKKKF' A
#
# COMPACT_ATOMS: atom_id res chain seq x y z
N MET A 1 8.24 11.10 -10.08
CA MET A 1 8.15 9.71 -9.57
C MET A 1 7.29 8.87 -10.50
N GLY A 2 7.89 7.92 -11.22
CA GLY A 2 7.17 6.98 -12.07
C GLY A 2 6.27 6.04 -11.25
N ASN A 3 5.19 5.54 -11.86
CA ASN A 3 4.24 4.66 -11.16
C ASN A 3 4.87 3.31 -10.74
N GLN A 4 5.96 2.89 -11.40
CA GLN A 4 6.63 1.61 -11.16
C GLN A 4 7.40 1.62 -9.82
N ILE A 5 8.22 2.64 -9.59
CA ILE A 5 8.96 2.87 -8.33
C ILE A 5 8.01 2.91 -7.13
N LEU A 6 6.85 3.57 -7.29
CA LEU A 6 5.84 3.64 -6.24
C LEU A 6 5.19 2.30 -5.94
N THR A 7 5.04 1.45 -6.96
CA THR A 7 4.45 0.12 -6.78
C THR A 7 5.40 -0.79 -6.01
N GLU A 8 6.71 -0.71 -6.28
CA GLU A 8 7.74 -1.43 -5.52
C GLU A 8 7.79 -1.00 -4.05
N TYR A 9 7.76 0.31 -3.78
CA TYR A 9 7.70 0.83 -2.41
C TYR A 9 6.45 0.34 -1.67
N ILE A 10 5.30 0.35 -2.34
CA ILE A 10 4.05 -0.18 -1.77
C ILE A 10 4.18 -1.68 -1.49
N GLN A 11 4.79 -2.46 -2.39
CA GLN A 11 5.03 -3.89 -2.18
C GLN A 11 5.95 -4.17 -0.99
N GLN A 12 7.07 -3.45 -0.87
CA GLN A 12 7.99 -3.60 0.25
C GLN A 12 7.31 -3.33 1.58
N VAL A 13 6.64 -2.17 1.70
CA VAL A 13 5.91 -1.82 2.94
C VAL A 13 4.81 -2.84 3.26
N HIS A 14 4.13 -3.37 2.23
CA HIS A 14 3.08 -4.37 2.41
C HIS A 14 3.64 -5.72 2.86
N ALA A 15 4.80 -6.13 2.33
CA ALA A 15 5.51 -7.36 2.67
C ALA A 15 6.08 -7.31 4.10
N ASP A 16 6.74 -6.22 4.47
CA ASP A 16 7.27 -5.98 5.82
C ASP A 16 6.18 -6.15 6.89
N CYS A 17 4.96 -5.74 6.55
CA CYS A 17 3.82 -5.73 7.46
C CYS A 17 2.94 -6.98 7.33
N LYS A 18 3.49 -8.08 6.78
CA LYS A 18 2.81 -9.38 6.61
C LYS A 18 1.44 -9.30 5.94
N ASN A 19 1.27 -8.38 4.98
CA ASN A 19 0.00 -8.11 4.30
C ASN A 19 -1.15 -7.67 5.22
N ILE A 20 -0.87 -7.15 6.42
CA ILE A 20 -1.91 -6.68 7.35
C ILE A 20 -2.45 -5.31 6.90
N TYR A 21 -1.61 -4.48 6.30
CA TYR A 21 -1.92 -3.08 6.05
C TYR A 21 -2.83 -2.87 4.84
N VAL A 22 -3.74 -1.91 5.01
CA VAL A 22 -4.76 -1.54 4.04
C VAL A 22 -4.35 -0.24 3.34
N SER A 23 -4.97 0.09 2.21
CA SER A 23 -4.66 1.34 1.48
C SER A 23 -4.58 2.62 2.35
N PRO A 24 -5.46 2.89 3.35
CA PRO A 24 -5.29 4.04 4.24
C PRO A 24 -3.99 3.96 5.08
N THR A 25 -3.65 2.80 5.64
CA THR A 25 -2.47 2.60 6.48
C THR A 25 -1.19 2.78 5.66
N ILE A 26 -1.15 2.20 4.46
CA ILE A 26 -0.01 2.34 3.54
C ILE A 26 0.17 3.81 3.12
N THR A 27 -0.92 4.53 2.85
CA THR A 27 -0.87 5.96 2.52
C THR A 27 -0.25 6.76 3.66
N MET A 28 -0.62 6.45 4.91
CA MET A 28 -0.04 7.10 6.09
C MET A 28 1.46 6.81 6.24
N VAL A 29 1.88 5.55 6.06
CA VAL A 29 3.29 5.16 6.12
C VAL A 29 4.11 5.85 5.03
N LEU A 30 3.59 5.90 3.79
CA LEU A 30 4.23 6.60 2.68
C LEU A 30 4.38 8.10 2.97
N ASN A 31 3.33 8.75 3.47
CA ASN A 31 3.37 10.16 3.84
C ASN A 31 4.39 10.43 4.96
N LYS A 32 4.47 9.54 5.98
CA LYS A 32 5.49 9.62 7.04
C LYS A 32 6.91 9.46 6.53
N ARG A 33 7.12 8.67 5.47
CA ARG A 33 8.41 8.52 4.78
C ARG A 33 8.70 9.68 3.81
N GLY A 34 7.86 10.71 3.75
CA GLY A 34 8.03 11.88 2.87
C GLY A 34 7.42 11.73 1.47
N ILE A 35 6.78 10.60 1.17
CA ILE A 35 6.13 10.35 -0.13
C ILE A 35 4.67 10.82 -0.06
N LYS A 36 4.42 12.06 -0.48
CA LYS A 36 3.07 12.62 -0.56
C LYS A 36 2.26 11.98 -1.68
N ILE A 37 1.33 11.10 -1.33
CA ILE A 37 0.42 10.45 -2.28
C ILE A 37 -1.01 10.41 -1.76
N SER A 38 -1.96 10.54 -2.69
CA SER A 38 -3.38 10.39 -2.40
C SER A 38 -3.77 8.92 -2.23
N ARG A 39 -4.64 8.64 -1.26
CA ARG A 39 -5.24 7.32 -1.02
C ARG A 39 -5.82 6.65 -2.29
N PRO A 40 -6.60 7.32 -3.17
CA PRO A 40 -7.09 6.68 -4.40
C PRO A 40 -5.96 6.24 -5.34
N ARG A 41 -4.84 6.96 -5.37
CA ARG A 41 -3.67 6.57 -6.17
C ARG A 41 -3.02 5.30 -5.61
N VAL A 42 -2.86 5.20 -4.27
CA VAL A 42 -2.36 3.97 -3.61
C VAL A 42 -3.29 2.80 -3.91
N ALA A 43 -4.61 2.96 -3.71
CA ALA A 43 -5.58 1.90 -3.96
C ALA A 43 -5.54 1.38 -5.39
N ARG A 44 -5.40 2.28 -6.38
CA ARG A 44 -5.26 1.91 -7.80
C ARG A 44 -3.97 1.11 -8.05
N LEU A 45 -2.84 1.51 -7.47
CA LEU A 45 -1.56 0.81 -7.60
C LEU A 45 -1.60 -0.56 -6.90
N MET A 46 -2.15 -0.63 -5.68
CA MET A 46 -2.38 -1.89 -4.97
C MET A 46 -3.24 -2.85 -5.78
N ARG A 47 -4.33 -2.37 -6.39
CA ARG A 47 -5.20 -3.18 -7.26
C ARG A 47 -4.47 -3.70 -8.49
N LYS A 48 -3.66 -2.85 -9.15
CA LYS A 48 -2.83 -3.27 -10.30
C LYS A 48 -1.80 -4.32 -9.90
N ALA A 49 -1.20 -4.19 -8.72
CA ALA A 49 -0.23 -5.13 -8.18
C ALA A 49 -0.87 -6.35 -7.49
N LYS A 50 -2.20 -6.50 -7.55
CA LYS A 50 -2.98 -7.57 -6.89
C LYS A 50 -2.71 -7.71 -5.37
N LEU A 51 -2.26 -6.63 -4.72
CA LEU A 51 -1.99 -6.59 -3.29
C LEU A 51 -3.31 -6.43 -2.53
N ARG A 52 -3.58 -7.37 -1.63
CA ARG A 52 -4.74 -7.35 -0.75
C ARG A 52 -4.29 -7.52 0.70
N SER A 53 -4.99 -6.86 1.60
CA SER A 53 -4.82 -7.06 3.03
C SER A 53 -5.43 -8.40 3.45
N ILE A 54 -4.75 -9.13 4.34
CA ILE A 54 -5.31 -10.32 4.97
C ILE A 54 -6.38 -9.84 5.95
N VAL A 55 -7.63 -9.95 5.54
CA VAL A 55 -8.77 -9.74 6.43
C VAL A 55 -9.09 -11.10 7.05
N LYS A 56 -8.76 -11.30 8.33
CA LYS A 56 -9.30 -12.46 9.06
C LYS A 56 -10.81 -12.25 9.15
N LYS A 57 -11.58 -13.17 8.57
CA LYS A 57 -13.04 -13.19 8.69
C LYS A 57 -13.34 -13.29 10.19
N LYS A 58 -13.97 -12.27 10.76
CA LYS A 58 -14.52 -12.38 12.12
C LYS A 58 -15.69 -13.36 12.00
N PHE A 59 -15.57 -14.49 12.68
CA PHE A 59 -16.65 -15.44 12.86
C PHE A 59 -17.85 -14.75 13.50
#